data_AF-A0A948STR8-F1
#
_entry.id   AF-A0A948STR8-F1
#
_cell.length_a   1.000
_cell.length_b   1.000
_cell.length_c   1.000
_cell.angle_alpha   90.00
_cell.angle_beta   90.00
_cell.angle_gamma   90.00
#
_symmetry.space_group_name_H-M   'P 1'
#
loop_
_entity.id
_entity.type
_entity.pdbx_description
1 polymer ?
#
loop_
_entity_poly.entity_id
_entity_poly.type
_entity_poly.pdbx_seq_one_letter_code
_entity_poly.pdbx_strand_id
1 'polypeptide(L)'
;MRSSWWPQGAANVGFRFSAIGGGVRAAIPPGTVPPAGSVPLVENGSFEAGTRAGWAMHGGVGATLASASGNWFARVSAARPRLVHNRMHLPLPPAPGRPLVLTFKARRSASFGANDLLRVELERHEDAGPWAVAGGSWPVAGLGTSFATLSVTMPPEALGRSVLLHLAVDGGGDAIASTIELDDVMLAFGPSPADLNSDGSVDGNDLGILLAAWGPCSGCAADLNADGVVDGIDLGRLLADWG
;
A
#
# COMPACT_ATOMS: atom_id res chain seq x y z
N MET A 1 -36.12 25.53 -8.45
CA MET A 1 -35.10 26.44 -7.87
C MET A 1 -34.08 25.58 -7.14
N ARG A 2 -32.97 25.22 -7.80
CA ARG A 2 -31.84 24.52 -7.19
C ARG A 2 -30.66 25.47 -7.30
N SER A 3 -30.17 25.98 -6.18
CA SER A 3 -29.03 26.89 -6.12
C SER A 3 -27.73 26.10 -6.11
N SER A 4 -26.87 26.48 -7.04
CA SER A 4 -25.48 26.07 -7.21
C SER A 4 -24.61 26.60 -6.07
N TRP A 5 -23.79 25.73 -5.48
CA TRP A 5 -22.68 26.12 -4.61
C TRP A 5 -21.36 25.65 -5.24
N TRP A 6 -20.83 26.48 -6.12
CA TRP A 6 -19.41 26.47 -6.49
C TRP A 6 -18.79 27.71 -5.83
N PRO A 7 -17.78 27.59 -4.95
CA PRO A 7 -17.01 28.74 -4.53
C PRO A 7 -16.21 29.25 -5.72
N GLN A 8 -16.45 30.49 -6.12
CA GLN A 8 -15.60 31.23 -7.05
C GLN A 8 -14.20 31.34 -6.44
N GLY A 9 -13.18 30.75 -7.09
CA GLY A 9 -11.78 30.90 -6.67
C GLY A 9 -10.85 29.71 -6.93
N ALA A 10 -11.37 28.53 -7.30
CA ALA A 10 -10.50 27.43 -7.73
C ALA A 10 -10.06 27.67 -9.19
N ALA A 11 -8.85 28.19 -9.36
CA ALA A 11 -8.20 28.23 -10.66
C ALA A 11 -8.17 26.81 -11.25
N ASN A 12 -8.80 26.66 -12.41
CA ASN A 12 -8.67 25.52 -13.30
C ASN A 12 -7.18 25.27 -13.59
N VAL A 13 -6.56 24.30 -12.93
CA VAL A 13 -5.35 23.66 -13.46
C VAL A 13 -5.82 22.40 -14.15
N GLY A 14 -5.88 22.50 -15.48
CA GLY A 14 -6.60 21.59 -16.36
C GLY A 14 -6.18 20.12 -16.24
N PHE A 15 -7.17 19.26 -16.40
CA PHE A 15 -7.01 17.86 -16.76
C PHE A 15 -6.21 17.79 -18.07
N ARG A 16 -4.92 17.45 -17.98
CA ARG A 16 -4.22 16.84 -19.11
C ARG A 16 -4.39 15.34 -18.97
N PHE A 17 -5.30 14.79 -19.76
CA PHE A 17 -5.25 13.39 -20.14
C PHE A 17 -3.89 13.16 -20.81
N SER A 18 -2.99 12.41 -20.16
CA SER A 18 -1.88 11.79 -20.88
C SER A 18 -2.28 10.36 -21.13
N ALA A 19 -2.55 10.08 -22.40
CA ALA A 19 -2.80 8.76 -22.93
C ALA A 19 -1.60 7.84 -22.70
N ILE A 20 -1.91 6.54 -22.79
CA ILE A 20 -1.01 5.40 -22.87
C ILE A 20 0.14 5.69 -23.87
N GLY A 21 1.39 5.53 -23.42
CA GLY A 21 2.58 5.41 -24.28
C GLY A 21 3.64 6.50 -24.12
N GLY A 22 4.81 6.12 -23.58
CA GLY A 22 6.08 6.84 -23.82
C GLY A 22 6.65 7.64 -22.63
N GLY A 23 7.46 6.95 -21.83
CA GLY A 23 8.67 7.45 -21.14
C GLY A 23 8.74 8.90 -20.62
N VAL A 24 8.40 9.08 -19.35
CA VAL A 24 9.25 9.78 -18.36
C VAL A 24 9.02 9.06 -17.02
N ARG A 25 9.97 8.23 -16.59
CA ARG A 25 9.96 7.74 -15.21
C ARG A 25 10.26 8.94 -14.31
N ALA A 26 9.34 9.28 -13.40
CA ALA A 26 9.67 10.21 -12.33
C ALA A 26 10.89 9.64 -11.59
N ALA A 27 11.93 10.45 -11.45
CA ALA A 27 13.12 10.04 -10.73
C ALA A 27 12.73 9.66 -9.30
N ILE A 28 13.07 8.44 -8.89
CA ILE A 28 12.94 7.96 -7.50
C ILE A 28 13.84 8.86 -6.63
N PRO A 29 13.28 9.69 -5.73
CA PRO A 29 14.08 10.45 -4.77
C PRO A 29 14.62 9.53 -3.66
N PRO A 30 15.73 9.88 -3.00
CA PRO A 30 16.45 8.96 -2.12
C PRO A 30 15.62 8.64 -0.87
N GLY A 31 15.27 7.36 -0.66
CA GLY A 31 14.66 6.88 0.57
C GLY A 31 13.51 5.90 0.39
N THR A 32 12.87 5.87 -0.78
CA THR A 32 11.94 4.80 -1.19
C THR A 32 12.69 3.83 -2.10
N VAL A 33 13.33 2.84 -1.49
CA VAL A 33 13.75 1.64 -2.22
C VAL A 33 12.57 0.68 -2.11
N PRO A 34 11.72 0.51 -3.15
CA PRO A 34 10.87 -0.67 -3.19
C PRO A 34 11.80 -1.89 -3.01
N PRO A 35 11.35 -2.98 -2.37
CA PRO A 35 12.13 -4.22 -2.34
C PRO A 35 12.67 -4.48 -3.75
N ALA A 36 13.97 -4.79 -3.87
CA ALA A 36 14.60 -5.00 -5.17
C ALA A 36 13.73 -5.95 -6.01
N GLY A 37 13.66 -5.72 -7.32
CA GLY A 37 12.83 -6.52 -8.24
C GLY A 37 11.32 -6.23 -8.26
N SER A 38 10.75 -5.44 -7.34
CA SER A 38 9.30 -5.14 -7.34
C SER A 38 8.96 -3.76 -7.94
N VAL A 39 8.09 -3.72 -8.95
CA VAL A 39 7.45 -2.47 -9.41
C VAL A 39 6.21 -2.25 -8.55
N PRO A 40 6.14 -1.17 -7.74
CA PRO A 40 4.98 -0.92 -6.91
C PRO A 40 3.74 -0.70 -7.79
N LEU A 41 2.64 -1.36 -7.42
CA LEU A 41 1.35 -1.27 -8.11
C LEU A 41 0.60 0.00 -7.74
N VAL A 42 0.78 0.44 -6.50
CA VAL A 42 0.43 1.77 -6.02
C VAL A 42 1.68 2.35 -5.41
N GLU A 43 1.98 3.56 -5.82
CA GLU A 43 2.92 4.42 -5.12
C GLU A 43 2.28 5.81 -5.13
N ASN A 44 2.06 6.38 -3.95
CA ASN A 44 1.69 7.78 -3.84
C ASN A 44 2.87 8.73 -4.17
N GLY A 45 4.10 8.19 -4.25
CA GLY A 45 5.34 8.95 -4.11
C GLY A 45 5.39 9.66 -2.76
N SER A 46 6.27 10.64 -2.58
CA SER A 46 6.22 11.49 -1.37
C SER A 46 5.18 12.61 -1.47
N PHE A 47 4.15 12.56 -2.35
CA PHE A 47 3.23 13.70 -2.63
C PHE A 47 3.90 15.00 -3.13
N GLU A 48 5.10 14.90 -3.71
CA GLU A 48 5.87 16.07 -4.17
C GLU A 48 5.11 16.96 -5.16
N ALA A 49 5.43 18.25 -5.11
CA ALA A 49 4.89 19.29 -5.98
C ALA A 49 3.35 19.40 -5.94
N GLY A 50 2.70 18.89 -4.88
CA GLY A 50 1.24 18.89 -4.74
C GLY A 50 0.54 17.87 -5.63
N THR A 51 1.28 16.96 -6.25
CA THR A 51 0.71 15.84 -7.00
C THR A 51 0.14 14.82 -6.01
N ARG A 52 -1.08 14.34 -6.27
CA ARG A 52 -1.71 13.34 -5.41
C ARG A 52 -1.52 11.92 -5.92
N ALA A 53 -0.75 11.71 -6.98
CA ALA A 53 -0.43 10.39 -7.54
C ALA A 53 -1.64 9.42 -7.61
N GLY A 54 -2.77 9.90 -8.13
CA GLY A 54 -4.00 9.09 -8.23
C GLY A 54 -4.88 9.06 -6.98
N TRP A 55 -4.50 9.72 -5.89
CA TRP A 55 -5.30 9.84 -4.67
C TRP A 55 -6.23 11.06 -4.69
N ALA A 56 -7.51 10.81 -4.42
CA ALA A 56 -8.55 11.79 -4.17
C ALA A 56 -8.94 11.77 -2.70
N MET A 57 -9.41 12.91 -2.16
CA MET A 57 -9.90 12.99 -0.80
C MET A 57 -11.40 13.19 -0.80
N HIS A 58 -12.11 12.50 0.09
CA HIS A 58 -13.55 12.68 0.30
C HIS A 58 -13.89 12.78 1.78
N GLY A 59 -14.98 13.47 2.12
CA GLY A 59 -15.57 13.42 3.45
C GLY A 59 -14.84 14.20 4.55
N GLY A 60 -13.89 15.09 4.22
CA GLY A 60 -13.23 15.94 5.20
C GLY A 60 -12.37 17.06 4.62
N VAL A 61 -11.63 17.73 5.51
CA VAL A 61 -10.64 18.75 5.16
C VAL A 61 -9.28 18.07 5.10
N GLY A 62 -8.59 18.22 3.98
CA GLY A 62 -7.22 17.77 3.86
C GLY A 62 -6.40 18.60 2.91
N ALA A 63 -5.11 18.50 3.13
CA ALA A 63 -4.09 19.25 2.43
C ALA A 63 -2.89 18.34 2.23
N THR A 64 -2.21 18.55 1.11
CA THR A 64 -0.83 18.10 0.93
C THR A 64 0.04 19.10 1.68
N LEU A 65 0.78 18.63 2.68
CA LEU A 65 1.60 19.47 3.57
C LEU A 65 3.06 19.10 3.45
N ALA A 66 3.95 20.09 3.50
CA ALA A 66 5.39 19.87 3.63
C ALA A 66 5.77 19.90 5.12
N SER A 67 6.51 18.90 5.58
CA SER A 67 7.11 18.85 6.90
C SER A 67 8.32 19.79 7.00
N ALA A 68 8.83 20.01 8.21
CA ALA A 68 10.04 20.81 8.43
C ALA A 68 11.29 20.22 7.76
N SER A 69 11.30 18.91 7.46
CA SER A 69 12.38 18.24 6.73
C SER A 69 12.17 18.23 5.22
N GLY A 70 11.11 18.85 4.71
CA GLY A 70 10.78 18.90 3.28
C GLY A 70 9.95 17.73 2.75
N ASN A 71 9.72 16.67 3.54
CA ASN A 71 8.86 15.56 3.13
C ASN A 71 7.40 16.01 3.04
N TRP A 72 6.72 15.64 1.96
CA TRP A 72 5.31 15.94 1.76
C TRP A 72 4.42 14.78 2.20
N PHE A 73 3.26 15.09 2.78
CA PHE A 73 2.34 14.08 3.29
C PHE A 73 0.89 14.53 3.16
N ALA A 74 -0.03 13.56 3.18
CA ALA A 74 -1.46 13.83 3.22
C ALA A 74 -1.93 14.01 4.66
N ARG A 75 -2.51 15.16 4.98
CA ARG A 75 -3.24 15.36 6.24
C ARG A 75 -4.72 15.16 6.02
N VAL A 76 -5.32 14.32 6.85
CA VAL A 76 -6.71 13.92 6.75
C VAL A 76 -7.44 14.25 8.06
N SER A 77 -8.49 15.06 8.01
CA SER A 77 -9.26 15.48 9.20
C SER A 77 -10.77 15.60 8.94
N ALA A 78 -11.59 14.90 9.73
CA ALA A 78 -13.07 15.00 9.89
C ALA A 78 -13.59 13.72 10.60
N ALA A 79 -14.92 13.57 10.70
CA ALA A 79 -15.56 12.38 11.27
C ALA A 79 -15.43 11.11 10.40
N ARG A 80 -15.40 11.24 9.06
CA ARG A 80 -15.26 10.10 8.13
C ARG A 80 -14.48 10.47 6.85
N PRO A 81 -13.30 11.10 6.94
CA PRO A 81 -12.55 11.39 5.73
C PRO A 81 -11.90 10.12 5.17
N ARG A 82 -11.80 10.05 3.85
CA ARG A 82 -11.13 8.96 3.12
C ARG A 82 -10.16 9.51 2.09
N LEU A 83 -8.97 8.94 2.06
CA LEU A 83 -8.07 9.04 0.93
C LEU A 83 -8.37 7.84 0.02
N VAL A 84 -8.75 8.11 -1.22
CA VAL A 84 -9.21 7.11 -2.20
C VAL A 84 -8.26 7.14 -3.38
N HIS A 85 -7.60 6.03 -3.66
CA HIS A 85 -6.80 5.91 -4.88
C HIS A 85 -7.71 5.59 -6.08
N ASN A 86 -7.25 5.93 -7.29
CA ASN A 86 -7.87 5.52 -8.54
C ASN A 86 -8.12 4.00 -8.58
N ARG A 87 -9.13 3.61 -9.36
CA ARG A 87 -9.40 2.20 -9.61
C ARG A 87 -8.17 1.56 -10.27
N MET A 88 -7.70 0.47 -9.67
CA MET A 88 -6.51 -0.26 -10.10
C MET A 88 -6.81 -1.75 -10.18
N HIS A 89 -6.07 -2.47 -11.00
CA HIS A 89 -6.08 -3.93 -11.01
C HIS A 89 -5.08 -4.45 -9.99
N LEU A 90 -5.54 -5.26 -9.03
CA LEU A 90 -4.66 -6.03 -8.15
C LEU A 90 -4.28 -7.32 -8.88
N PRO A 91 -3.02 -7.50 -9.30
CA PRO A 91 -2.60 -8.71 -9.99
C PRO A 91 -2.60 -9.91 -9.06
N LEU A 92 -2.71 -11.10 -9.65
CA LEU A 92 -2.34 -12.33 -8.96
C LEU A 92 -0.84 -12.31 -8.67
N PRO A 93 -0.40 -12.95 -7.58
CA PRO A 93 1.02 -13.06 -7.29
C PRO A 93 1.70 -13.85 -8.40
N PRO A 94 2.90 -13.43 -8.84
CA PRO A 94 3.61 -14.12 -9.91
C PRO A 94 4.05 -15.53 -9.51
N ALA A 95 4.17 -15.79 -8.20
CA ALA A 95 4.35 -17.14 -7.67
C ALA A 95 3.41 -17.46 -6.50
N PRO A 96 3.14 -18.75 -6.26
CA PRO A 96 2.31 -19.19 -5.13
C PRO A 96 2.86 -18.72 -3.79
N GLY A 97 1.99 -18.19 -2.92
CA GLY A 97 2.36 -17.83 -1.55
C GLY A 97 2.93 -16.43 -1.37
N ARG A 98 3.24 -15.70 -2.45
CA ARG A 98 3.75 -14.32 -2.36
C ARG A 98 2.63 -13.36 -1.94
N PRO A 99 2.70 -12.71 -0.77
CA PRO A 99 1.63 -11.82 -0.33
C PRO A 99 1.69 -10.51 -1.11
N LEU A 100 0.55 -9.93 -1.43
CA LEU A 100 0.48 -8.54 -1.87
C LEU A 100 0.29 -7.67 -0.63
N VAL A 101 1.21 -6.75 -0.33
CA VAL A 101 1.26 -6.01 0.93
C VAL A 101 1.13 -4.52 0.66
N LEU A 102 0.20 -3.88 1.39
CA LEU A 102 0.11 -2.42 1.48
C LEU A 102 0.93 -1.97 2.69
N THR A 103 1.86 -1.05 2.47
CA THR A 103 2.64 -0.38 3.52
C THR A 103 2.44 1.12 3.43
N PHE A 104 2.36 1.81 4.57
CA PHE A 104 2.35 3.27 4.61
C PHE A 104 2.83 3.77 5.97
N LYS A 105 3.36 4.99 6.01
CA LYS A 105 3.67 5.68 7.25
C LYS A 105 2.45 6.42 7.75
N ALA A 106 2.19 6.32 9.04
CA ALA A 106 1.12 7.04 9.71
C ALA A 106 1.59 7.66 11.02
N ARG A 107 1.04 8.82 11.34
CA ARG A 107 1.08 9.40 12.69
C ARG A 107 -0.20 10.14 12.99
N ARG A 108 -0.51 10.29 14.28
CA ARG A 108 -1.62 11.14 14.70
C ARG A 108 -1.14 12.54 15.05
N SER A 109 -2.07 13.49 15.01
CA SER A 109 -1.88 14.77 15.68
C SER A 109 -1.97 14.64 17.21
N ALA A 110 -1.68 15.72 17.93
CA ALA A 110 -1.86 15.77 19.38
C ALA A 110 -3.33 15.54 19.80
N SER A 111 -4.30 15.93 18.97
CA SER A 111 -5.74 15.74 19.20
C SER A 111 -6.29 14.55 18.42
N PHE A 112 -7.05 13.68 19.08
CA PHE A 112 -7.68 12.50 18.48
C PHE A 112 -8.92 12.05 19.28
N GLY A 113 -9.84 11.35 18.63
CA GLY A 113 -10.96 10.65 19.29
C GLY A 113 -10.51 9.29 19.82
N ALA A 114 -10.94 8.93 21.04
CA ALA A 114 -10.48 7.71 21.71
C ALA A 114 -10.87 6.43 20.97
N ASN A 115 -12.02 6.46 20.29
CA ASN A 115 -12.56 5.32 19.54
C ASN A 115 -12.31 5.41 18.03
N ASP A 116 -11.52 6.39 17.57
CA ASP A 116 -11.28 6.58 16.15
C ASP A 116 -10.36 5.49 15.60
N LEU A 117 -10.65 5.03 14.38
CA LEU A 117 -9.90 3.97 13.70
C LEU A 117 -9.35 4.46 12.36
N LEU A 118 -8.08 4.17 12.10
CA LEU A 118 -7.54 4.19 10.75
C LEU A 118 -7.81 2.83 10.11
N ARG A 119 -8.43 2.81 8.93
CA ARG A 119 -8.85 1.60 8.23
C ARG A 119 -8.36 1.58 6.79
N VAL A 120 -7.99 0.39 6.36
CA VAL A 120 -7.78 0.04 4.95
C VAL A 120 -9.02 -0.67 4.48
N GLU A 121 -9.65 -0.13 3.44
CA GLU A 121 -10.85 -0.70 2.84
C GLU A 121 -10.67 -0.84 1.32
N LEU A 122 -11.37 -1.80 0.73
CA LEU A 122 -11.41 -2.02 -0.70
C LEU A 122 -12.84 -1.91 -1.21
N GLU A 123 -13.03 -1.46 -2.44
CA GLU A 123 -14.35 -1.39 -3.07
C GLU A 123 -14.26 -1.84 -4.54
N ARG A 124 -15.02 -2.88 -4.91
CA ARG A 124 -15.23 -3.25 -6.32
C ARG A 124 -16.38 -2.45 -6.90
N HIS A 125 -16.40 -2.34 -8.22
CA HIS A 125 -17.50 -1.68 -8.92
C HIS A 125 -18.89 -2.27 -8.61
N GLU A 126 -18.94 -3.58 -8.33
CA GLU A 126 -20.16 -4.33 -8.06
C GLU A 126 -20.57 -4.36 -6.58
N ASP A 127 -19.71 -3.87 -5.68
CA ASP A 127 -19.97 -3.90 -4.24
C ASP A 127 -20.98 -2.79 -3.86
N ALA A 128 -21.79 -3.04 -2.83
CA ALA A 128 -22.70 -2.05 -2.28
C ALA A 128 -21.98 -0.91 -1.53
N GLY A 129 -20.68 -1.08 -1.27
CA GLY A 129 -19.80 -0.12 -0.60
C GLY A 129 -18.46 -0.76 -0.25
N PRO A 130 -17.54 0.01 0.35
CA PRO A 130 -16.24 -0.48 0.73
C PRO A 130 -16.34 -1.52 1.85
N TRP A 131 -15.45 -2.50 1.81
CA TRP A 131 -15.31 -3.54 2.84
C TRP A 131 -13.92 -3.48 3.47
N ALA A 132 -13.85 -3.76 4.77
CA ALA A 132 -12.63 -3.63 5.55
C ALA A 132 -11.66 -4.79 5.29
N VAL A 133 -10.38 -4.48 5.09
CA VAL A 133 -9.32 -5.48 4.96
C VAL A 133 -8.99 -6.04 6.35
N ALA A 134 -9.01 -7.37 6.50
CA ALA A 134 -8.65 -8.03 7.75
C ALA A 134 -7.23 -7.65 8.20
N GLY A 135 -7.07 -7.26 9.46
CA GLY A 135 -5.80 -6.76 10.01
C GLY A 135 -5.45 -5.32 9.60
N GLY A 136 -6.23 -4.70 8.71
CA GLY A 136 -6.03 -3.33 8.24
C GLY A 136 -6.76 -2.27 9.06
N SER A 137 -6.85 -2.43 10.38
CA SER A 137 -7.56 -1.50 11.26
C SER A 137 -6.74 -1.21 12.51
N TRP A 138 -6.43 0.07 12.75
CA TRP A 138 -5.60 0.51 13.87
C TRP A 138 -6.30 1.60 14.69
N PRO A 139 -6.32 1.50 16.03
CA PRO A 139 -6.74 2.61 16.89
C PRO A 139 -5.87 3.83 16.66
N VAL A 140 -6.49 4.97 16.34
CA VAL A 140 -5.76 6.24 16.18
C VAL A 140 -5.04 6.59 17.47
N ALA A 141 -5.67 6.33 18.62
CA ALA A 141 -5.07 6.47 19.94
C ALA A 141 -3.74 5.71 20.12
N GLY A 142 -3.57 4.60 19.40
CA GLY A 142 -2.36 3.77 19.44
C GLY A 142 -1.20 4.32 18.59
N LEU A 143 -1.45 5.30 17.72
CA LEU A 143 -0.41 5.94 16.92
C LEU A 143 0.38 6.95 17.76
N GLY A 144 1.67 7.07 17.47
CA GLY A 144 2.51 8.13 18.02
C GLY A 144 2.36 9.45 17.27
N THR A 145 3.06 10.48 17.75
CA THR A 145 3.24 11.78 17.06
C THR A 145 4.44 11.78 16.09
N SER A 146 5.19 10.67 16.04
CA SER A 146 6.21 10.39 15.04
C SER A 146 5.67 9.38 14.03
N PHE A 147 6.13 9.44 12.78
CA PHE A 147 5.73 8.47 11.76
C PHE A 147 6.15 7.05 12.15
N ALA A 148 5.19 6.14 12.08
CA ALA A 148 5.41 4.70 12.20
C ALA A 148 4.92 4.01 10.92
N THR A 149 5.64 2.98 10.48
CA THR A 149 5.22 2.16 9.34
C THR A 149 4.11 1.20 9.78
N LEU A 150 2.99 1.23 9.07
CA LEU A 150 1.91 0.27 9.17
C LEU A 150 1.88 -0.59 7.90
N SER A 151 1.44 -1.84 8.04
CA SER A 151 1.34 -2.77 6.93
C SER A 151 0.13 -3.68 7.06
N VAL A 152 -0.46 -4.04 5.92
CA VAL A 152 -1.54 -5.02 5.84
C VAL A 152 -1.43 -5.83 4.56
N THR A 153 -1.69 -7.14 4.65
CA THR A 153 -1.72 -8.02 3.48
C THR A 153 -3.07 -7.92 2.79
N MET A 154 -3.05 -7.75 1.47
CA MET A 154 -4.25 -7.76 0.64
C MET A 154 -4.90 -9.14 0.66
N PRO A 155 -6.22 -9.19 0.78
CA PRO A 155 -6.94 -10.43 0.91
C PRO A 155 -6.99 -11.18 -0.44
N PRO A 156 -6.86 -12.53 -0.46
CA PRO A 156 -6.81 -13.30 -1.70
C PRO A 156 -7.98 -13.07 -2.65
N GLU A 157 -9.18 -12.83 -2.12
CA GLU A 157 -10.41 -12.56 -2.88
C GLU A 157 -10.37 -11.24 -3.68
N ALA A 158 -9.47 -10.31 -3.32
CA ALA A 158 -9.26 -9.07 -4.04
C ALA A 158 -8.25 -9.20 -5.19
N LEU A 159 -7.43 -10.26 -5.21
CA LEU A 159 -6.39 -10.49 -6.22
C LEU A 159 -7.02 -10.93 -7.55
N GLY A 160 -6.40 -10.52 -8.66
CA GLY A 160 -6.92 -10.69 -10.02
C GLY A 160 -8.14 -9.81 -10.34
N ARG A 161 -8.43 -8.79 -9.53
CA ARG A 161 -9.63 -7.94 -9.68
C ARG A 161 -9.30 -6.45 -9.70
N SER A 162 -10.22 -5.66 -10.23
CA SER A 162 -10.14 -4.20 -10.16
C SER A 162 -10.87 -3.66 -8.94
N VAL A 163 -10.18 -2.84 -8.14
CA VAL A 163 -10.68 -2.28 -6.88
C VAL A 163 -10.32 -0.80 -6.75
N LEU A 164 -11.07 -0.07 -5.93
CA LEU A 164 -10.64 1.17 -5.28
C LEU A 164 -10.00 0.82 -3.94
N LEU A 165 -8.93 1.52 -3.58
CA LEU A 165 -8.27 1.42 -2.29
C LEU A 165 -8.57 2.66 -1.47
N HIS A 166 -9.09 2.46 -0.25
CA HIS A 166 -9.39 3.53 0.69
C HIS A 166 -8.49 3.43 1.93
N LEU A 167 -7.92 4.56 2.31
CA LEU A 167 -7.41 4.81 3.65
C LEU A 167 -8.42 5.72 4.35
N ALA A 168 -9.25 5.14 5.21
CA ALA A 168 -10.37 5.82 5.86
C ALA A 168 -10.06 6.08 7.34
N VAL A 169 -10.44 7.24 7.84
CA VAL A 169 -10.47 7.52 9.28
C VAL A 169 -11.92 7.46 9.73
N ASP A 170 -12.23 6.46 10.55
CA ASP A 170 -13.56 6.25 11.10
C ASP A 170 -13.65 6.89 12.48
N GLY A 171 -14.43 7.96 12.58
CA GLY A 171 -14.76 8.60 13.83
C GLY A 171 -15.61 7.67 14.69
N GLY A 172 -15.12 7.33 15.88
CA GLY A 172 -15.77 6.42 16.81
C GLY A 172 -16.99 7.00 17.54
N GLY A 173 -17.54 8.12 17.06
CA GLY A 173 -18.74 8.77 17.62
C GLY A 173 -18.47 9.86 18.66
N ASP A 174 -17.21 10.12 19.04
CA ASP A 174 -16.85 11.00 20.16
C ASP A 174 -16.68 12.49 19.78
N ALA A 175 -17.18 12.91 18.61
CA ALA A 175 -17.19 14.30 18.10
C ALA A 175 -15.82 15.01 17.93
N ILE A 176 -14.69 14.39 18.25
CA ILE A 176 -13.35 14.89 17.91
C ILE A 176 -13.03 14.47 16.48
N ALA A 177 -12.67 15.42 15.62
CA ALA A 177 -12.14 15.12 14.29
C ALA A 177 -10.67 14.70 14.43
N SER A 178 -10.40 13.40 14.46
CA SER A 178 -9.01 12.92 14.39
C SER A 178 -8.32 13.50 13.17
N THR A 179 -7.10 13.98 13.39
CA THR A 179 -6.17 14.30 12.33
C THR A 179 -5.14 13.20 12.25
N ILE A 180 -5.08 12.55 11.09
CA ILE A 180 -4.04 11.58 10.75
C ILE A 180 -3.23 12.13 9.59
N GLU A 181 -1.93 11.87 9.66
CA GLU A 181 -0.98 12.22 8.62
C GLU A 181 -0.42 10.93 8.03
N LEU A 182 -0.51 10.80 6.70
CA LEU A 182 -0.17 9.61 5.94
C LEU A 182 0.90 9.94 4.90
N ASP A 183 1.89 9.05 4.79
CA ASP A 183 3.02 9.19 3.87
C ASP A 183 3.48 7.79 3.37
N ASP A 184 4.32 7.74 2.34
CA ASP A 184 4.93 6.52 1.79
C ASP A 184 3.95 5.35 1.55
N VAL A 185 2.77 5.64 0.98
CA VAL A 185 1.77 4.62 0.65
C VAL A 185 2.21 3.81 -0.57
N MET A 186 2.59 2.57 -0.31
CA MET A 186 3.08 1.63 -1.31
C MET A 186 2.28 0.33 -1.27
N LEU A 187 1.88 -0.16 -2.44
CA LEU A 187 1.35 -1.50 -2.62
C LEU A 187 2.32 -2.30 -3.49
N ALA A 188 2.93 -3.33 -2.91
CA ALA A 188 3.92 -4.15 -3.58
C ALA A 188 3.79 -5.61 -3.13
N PHE A 189 4.33 -6.53 -3.92
CA PHE A 189 4.50 -7.89 -3.43
C PHE A 189 5.50 -7.88 -2.29
N GLY A 190 5.19 -8.63 -1.22
CA GLY A 190 6.14 -8.92 -0.16
C GLY A 190 7.33 -9.72 -0.68
N PRO A 191 8.36 -9.92 0.16
CA PRO A 191 9.55 -10.69 -0.20
C PRO A 191 9.14 -12.08 -0.70
N SER A 192 9.85 -12.55 -1.73
CA SER A 192 9.66 -13.89 -2.24
C SER A 192 10.11 -14.91 -1.18
N PRO A 193 9.31 -15.96 -0.88
CA PRO A 193 9.80 -17.08 -0.08
C PRO A 193 11.02 -17.76 -0.71
N ALA A 194 11.18 -17.65 -2.04
CA ALA A 194 12.30 -18.21 -2.78
C ALA A 194 13.55 -17.31 -2.82
N ASP A 195 13.48 -16.09 -2.28
CA ASP A 195 14.64 -15.23 -2.01
C ASP A 195 15.26 -15.69 -0.68
N LEU A 196 16.07 -16.75 -0.79
CA LEU A 196 16.62 -17.50 0.33
C LEU A 196 17.80 -16.77 0.99
N ASN A 197 18.44 -15.86 0.27
CA ASN A 197 19.51 -15.02 0.81
C ASN A 197 19.04 -13.62 1.25
N SER A 198 17.77 -13.27 0.98
CA SER A 198 17.14 -11.98 1.29
C SER A 198 17.83 -10.77 0.64
N ASP A 199 18.42 -10.95 -0.54
CA ASP A 199 19.04 -9.87 -1.31
C ASP A 199 18.04 -9.10 -2.21
N GLY A 200 16.79 -9.58 -2.25
CA GLY A 200 15.69 -8.99 -2.98
C GLY A 200 15.58 -9.44 -4.43
N SER A 201 16.37 -10.42 -4.87
CA SER A 201 16.22 -11.08 -6.18
C SER A 201 16.08 -12.59 -5.97
N VAL A 202 15.44 -13.29 -6.91
CA VAL A 202 15.47 -14.77 -6.92
C VAL A 202 16.34 -15.22 -8.08
N ASP A 203 17.55 -15.66 -7.79
CA ASP A 203 18.55 -15.95 -8.82
C ASP A 203 19.40 -17.22 -8.56
N GLY A 204 20.55 -17.30 -9.23
CA GLY A 204 21.47 -18.43 -9.11
C GLY A 204 22.02 -18.63 -7.70
N ASN A 205 22.08 -17.60 -6.87
CA ASN A 205 22.50 -17.69 -5.48
C ASN A 205 21.45 -18.44 -4.65
N ASP A 206 20.17 -18.10 -4.81
CA ASP A 206 19.06 -18.80 -4.15
C ASP A 206 18.97 -20.25 -4.62
N LEU A 207 19.12 -20.48 -5.92
CA LEU A 207 19.19 -21.84 -6.46
C LEU A 207 20.34 -22.64 -5.83
N GLY A 208 21.50 -22.01 -5.63
CA GLY A 208 22.62 -22.63 -4.93
C GLY A 208 22.28 -23.01 -3.49
N ILE A 209 21.58 -22.14 -2.77
CA ILE A 209 21.10 -22.40 -1.40
C ILE A 209 20.09 -23.56 -1.39
N LEU A 210 19.13 -23.56 -2.31
CA LEU A 210 18.13 -24.63 -2.42
C LEU A 210 18.79 -25.98 -2.71
N LEU A 211 19.68 -26.04 -3.70
CA LEU A 211 20.38 -27.28 -4.06
C LEU A 211 21.32 -27.77 -2.95
N ALA A 212 21.89 -26.87 -2.15
CA ALA A 212 22.68 -27.24 -0.98
C ALA A 212 21.84 -27.89 0.13
N ALA A 213 20.54 -27.58 0.18
CA ALA A 213 19.58 -28.14 1.13
C ALA A 213 18.80 -29.35 0.60
N TRP A 214 19.12 -29.85 -0.60
CA TRP A 214 18.36 -30.91 -1.28
C TRP A 214 18.20 -32.18 -0.44
N GLY A 215 16.98 -32.70 -0.35
CA GLY A 215 16.62 -33.87 0.45
C GLY A 215 15.87 -33.51 1.74
N PRO A 216 15.79 -34.44 2.70
CA PRO A 216 15.01 -34.24 3.93
C PRO A 216 15.48 -33.02 4.72
N CYS A 217 14.55 -32.13 5.02
CA CYS A 217 14.86 -30.83 5.60
C CYS A 217 13.71 -30.35 6.50
N SER A 218 13.85 -30.53 7.82
CA SER A 218 12.82 -30.12 8.77
C SER A 218 12.98 -28.65 9.13
N GLY A 219 12.15 -27.78 8.53
CA GLY A 219 12.05 -26.36 8.90
C GLY A 219 13.17 -25.48 8.35
N CYS A 220 13.80 -25.87 7.24
CA CYS A 220 14.73 -25.00 6.53
C CYS A 220 14.00 -24.07 5.56
N ALA A 221 14.61 -22.92 5.26
CA ALA A 221 14.02 -21.92 4.38
C ALA A 221 13.83 -22.43 2.93
N ALA A 222 14.65 -23.40 2.49
CA ALA A 222 14.59 -23.97 1.15
C ALA A 222 13.40 -24.95 0.94
N ASP A 223 12.74 -25.40 2.01
CA ASP A 223 11.49 -26.17 1.95
C ASP A 223 10.32 -25.18 1.75
N LEU A 224 10.15 -24.77 0.50
CA LEU A 224 9.21 -23.73 0.09
C LEU A 224 7.76 -24.21 0.14
N ASN A 225 7.53 -25.52 0.19
CA ASN A 225 6.21 -26.12 0.30
C ASN A 225 5.83 -26.60 1.71
N ALA A 226 6.79 -26.59 2.64
CA ALA A 226 6.66 -27.00 4.03
C ALA A 226 6.24 -28.47 4.21
N ASP A 227 6.67 -29.37 3.31
CA ASP A 227 6.39 -30.81 3.39
C ASP A 227 7.51 -31.62 4.10
N GLY A 228 8.59 -30.95 4.49
CA GLY A 228 9.73 -31.53 5.21
C GLY A 228 10.83 -32.09 4.30
N VAL A 229 10.75 -31.88 2.99
CA VAL A 229 11.76 -32.30 2.01
C VAL A 229 11.99 -31.17 1.01
N VAL A 230 13.25 -30.87 0.69
CA VAL A 230 13.60 -29.98 -0.43
C VAL A 230 13.77 -30.82 -1.67
N ASP A 231 12.87 -30.66 -2.64
CA ASP A 231 12.92 -31.44 -3.89
C ASP A 231 12.53 -30.63 -5.15
N GLY A 232 12.14 -31.35 -6.21
CA GLY A 232 11.74 -30.75 -7.48
C GLY A 232 10.52 -29.81 -7.38
N ILE A 233 9.66 -29.98 -6.38
CA ILE A 233 8.52 -29.10 -6.13
C ILE A 233 9.02 -27.73 -5.63
N ASP A 234 9.97 -27.70 -4.71
CA ASP A 234 10.56 -26.45 -4.21
C ASP A 234 11.38 -25.76 -5.29
N LEU A 235 12.15 -26.53 -6.06
CA LEU A 235 12.84 -25.98 -7.24
C LEU A 235 11.84 -25.35 -8.22
N GLY A 236 10.70 -26.00 -8.46
CA GLY A 236 9.64 -25.45 -9.30
C GLY A 236 9.07 -24.13 -8.75
N ARG A 237 8.94 -24.00 -7.42
CA ARG A 237 8.51 -22.75 -6.76
C ARG A 237 9.55 -21.65 -6.88
N LEU A 238 10.83 -21.98 -6.68
CA LEU A 238 11.94 -21.03 -6.85
C LEU A 238 11.99 -20.50 -8.28
N LEU A 239 11.93 -21.38 -9.28
CA LEU A 239 11.96 -20.98 -10.69
C LEU A 239 10.71 -20.18 -11.11
N ALA A 240 9.57 -20.38 -10.44
CA ALA A 240 8.37 -19.57 -10.69
C ALA A 240 8.54 -18.11 -10.24
N ASP A 241 9.40 -17.85 -9.25
CA ASP A 241 9.71 -16.52 -8.74
C ASP A 241 11.00 -15.93 -9.35
N TRP A 242 11.64 -16.61 -10.31
CA TRP A 242 12.92 -16.21 -10.87
C TRP A 242 12.90 -14.79 -11.46
N GLY A 243 13.90 -13.99 -11.09
CA GLY A 243 14.14 -12.64 -11.62
C GLY A 243 14.24 -11.54 -10.58
#